data_AF-A0A7S1CX45-F1
#
_entry.id   AF-A0A7S1CX45-F1
#
_cell.length_a   1.000
_cell.length_b   1.000
_cell.length_c   1.000
_cell.angle_alpha   90.00
_cell.angle_beta   90.00
_cell.angle_gamma   90.00
#
_symmetry.space_group_name_H-M   'P 1'
#
loop_
_entity.id
_entity.type
_entity.pdbx_description
1 polymer ?
#
loop_
_entity_poly.entity_id
_entity_poly.type
_entity_poly.pdbx_seq_one_letter_code
_entity_poly.pdbx_strand_id
1 'polypeptide(L)'
;VASPGFAVDVACPKIYQNPLSMEFLVETLLEAAMSLCRTLDDAVTLKVSLTSAKKAGLSTPVASKLDARISQAEQKLIEDLVKTETKEVLEVSGLGQVITIWRNMPLVEGITMASQPGLSLDDMDTAMKEFYTSLYSPPIPSFENIKDPVLRKLARNKIASNVVSLYEELYDDITSEKGGYDDLGFLGHTPDQVKTLFAA
;
A
#
# COMPACT_ATOMS: atom_id res chain seq x y z
N VAL A 1 35.84 40.70 46.44
CA VAL A 1 34.44 40.24 46.60
C VAL A 1 34.21 39.18 45.53
N ALA A 2 34.17 37.90 45.92
CA ALA A 2 33.96 36.81 44.97
C ALA A 2 32.47 36.75 44.61
N SER A 3 32.15 36.70 43.32
CA SER A 3 30.79 36.49 42.82
C SER A 3 30.27 35.16 43.37
N PRO A 4 29.05 35.09 43.96
CA PRO A 4 28.46 33.82 44.37
C PRO A 4 28.12 33.07 43.08
N GLY A 5 29.04 32.23 42.63
CA GLY A 5 28.87 31.40 41.45
C GLY A 5 27.63 30.52 41.63
N PHE A 6 26.86 30.38 40.54
CA PHE A 6 25.74 29.47 40.37
C PHE A 6 26.16 27.99 40.46
N ALA A 7 26.84 27.60 41.54
CA ALA A 7 27.47 26.29 41.73
C ALA A 7 26.63 25.34 42.58
N VAL A 8 25.34 25.64 42.79
CA VAL A 8 24.42 24.69 43.42
C VAL A 8 23.67 24.00 42.31
N ASP A 9 24.00 22.73 42.06
CA ASP A 9 23.19 21.85 41.23
C ASP A 9 21.78 21.76 41.84
N VAL A 10 20.86 22.56 41.31
CA VAL A 10 19.46 22.51 41.71
C VAL A 10 18.85 21.29 41.04
N ALA A 11 18.53 20.27 41.84
CA ALA A 11 17.85 19.08 41.33
C ALA A 11 16.55 19.49 40.63
N CYS A 12 16.37 19.05 39.38
CA CYS A 12 15.16 19.31 38.61
C CYS A 12 13.94 18.81 39.39
N PRO A 13 12.93 19.65 39.70
CA PRO A 13 11.75 19.22 40.43
C PRO A 13 11.05 18.06 39.71
N LYS A 14 10.57 17.05 40.46
CA LYS A 14 9.95 15.83 39.91
C LYS A 14 8.82 16.09 38.89
N ILE A 15 8.13 17.22 39.03
CA ILE A 15 7.04 17.65 38.14
C ILE A 15 7.56 17.94 36.72
N TYR A 16 8.81 18.37 36.58
CA TYR A 16 9.44 18.71 35.30
C TYR A 16 10.37 17.62 34.77
N GLN A 17 10.70 16.59 35.57
CA GLN A 17 11.61 15.51 35.16
C GLN A 17 11.08 14.72 33.96
N ASN A 18 9.78 14.44 33.91
CA ASN A 18 9.16 13.73 32.78
C ASN A 18 9.09 14.56 31.49
N PRO A 19 8.54 15.80 31.47
CA PRO A 19 8.44 16.59 30.24
C PRO A 19 9.78 17.10 29.71
N LEU A 20 10.81 17.20 30.56
CA LEU A 20 12.17 17.55 30.15
C LEU A 20 13.03 16.30 29.86
N SER A 21 12.48 15.10 30.00
CA SER A 21 13.20 13.88 29.67
C SER A 21 13.45 13.82 28.16
N MET A 22 14.61 13.30 27.78
CA MET A 22 14.94 13.03 26.39
C MET A 22 13.90 12.11 25.75
N GLU A 23 13.36 11.15 26.50
CA GLU A 23 12.35 10.22 26.03
C GLU A 23 11.06 10.93 25.62
N PHE A 24 10.54 11.80 26.47
CA PHE A 24 9.32 12.55 26.19
C PHE A 24 9.49 13.49 24.98
N LEU A 25 10.63 14.19 24.90
CA LEU A 25 10.92 15.09 23.79
C LEU A 25 11.03 14.32 22.46
N VAL A 26 11.78 13.21 22.45
CA VAL A 26 11.97 12.38 21.27
C VAL A 26 10.64 11.73 20.84
N GLU A 27 9.86 11.21 21.78
CA GLU A 27 8.55 10.63 21.51
C GLU A 27 7.60 11.68 20.92
N THR A 28 7.48 12.85 21.53
CA THR A 28 6.60 13.93 21.06
C THR A 28 7.00 14.43 19.66
N LEU A 29 8.31 14.63 19.42
CA LEU A 29 8.81 15.09 18.13
C LEU A 29 8.64 14.04 17.03
N LEU A 30 8.90 12.76 17.33
CA LEU A 30 8.68 11.67 16.37
C LEU A 30 7.19 11.47 16.12
N GLU A 31 6.32 11.58 17.13
CA GLU A 31 4.87 11.52 16.93
C GLU A 31 4.36 12.64 16.01
N ALA A 32 4.79 13.87 16.26
CA ALA A 32 4.49 15.00 15.38
C ALA A 32 5.02 14.77 13.96
N ALA A 33 6.26 14.33 13.80
CA ALA A 33 6.85 14.06 12.50
C ALA A 33 6.16 12.89 11.77
N MET A 34 5.72 11.85 12.48
CA MET A 34 4.98 10.73 11.92
C MET A 34 3.65 11.17 11.30
N SER A 35 2.96 12.15 11.91
CA SER A 35 1.73 12.73 11.32
C SER A 35 1.96 13.45 9.98
N LEU A 36 3.21 13.79 9.69
CA LEU A 36 3.64 14.45 8.46
C LEU A 36 4.38 13.51 7.50
N CYS A 37 4.56 12.24 7.88
CA CYS A 37 5.25 11.24 7.07
C CYS A 37 4.40 10.88 5.85
N ARG A 38 4.77 11.38 4.67
CA ARG A 38 4.00 11.21 3.42
C ARG A 38 4.73 10.36 2.40
N THR A 39 6.05 10.24 2.53
CA THR A 39 6.89 9.51 1.60
C THR A 39 7.71 8.44 2.32
N LEU A 40 8.16 7.43 1.55
CA LEU A 40 9.06 6.41 2.08
C LEU A 40 10.40 6.99 2.53
N ASP A 41 10.87 8.05 1.88
CA ASP A 41 12.09 8.76 2.27
C ASP A 41 11.93 9.47 3.62
N ASP A 42 10.73 9.96 3.97
CA ASP A 42 10.44 10.48 5.31
C ASP A 42 10.60 9.37 6.35
N ALA A 43 10.03 8.18 6.10
CA ALA A 43 10.13 7.04 7.00
C ALA A 43 11.59 6.60 7.22
N VAL A 44 12.40 6.58 6.15
CA VAL A 44 13.85 6.30 6.23
C VAL A 44 14.55 7.36 7.09
N THR A 45 14.23 8.64 6.89
CA THR A 45 14.79 9.75 7.66
C THR A 45 14.43 9.65 9.15
N LEU A 46 13.19 9.24 9.46
CA LEU A 46 12.76 8.98 10.84
C LEU A 46 13.51 7.81 11.47
N LYS A 47 13.75 6.71 10.73
CA LYS A 47 14.56 5.56 11.21
C LYS A 47 16.01 5.97 11.51
N VAL A 48 16.63 6.79 10.65
CA VAL A 48 17.97 7.33 10.90
C VAL A 48 17.98 8.23 12.13
N SER A 49 16.98 9.10 12.28
CA SER A 49 16.84 9.99 13.44
C SER A 49 16.67 9.21 14.74
N LEU A 50 15.85 8.16 14.73
CA LEU A 50 15.67 7.25 15.86
C LEU A 50 16.98 6.50 16.19
N THR A 51 17.75 6.09 15.19
CA THR A 51 19.06 5.46 15.40
C THR A 51 20.05 6.40 16.08
N SER A 52 20.04 7.68 15.71
CA SER A 52 20.83 8.71 16.39
C SER A 52 20.35 8.92 17.83
N ALA A 53 19.04 8.92 18.09
CA ALA A 53 18.49 9.01 19.43
C ALA A 53 18.88 7.79 20.31
N LYS A 54 18.85 6.58 19.75
CA LYS A 54 19.36 5.35 20.41
C LYS A 54 20.82 5.52 20.83
N LYS A 55 21.68 6.05 19.95
CA LYS A 55 23.10 6.31 20.25
C LYS A 55 23.30 7.39 21.33
N ALA A 56 22.38 8.33 21.43
CA ALA A 56 22.42 9.42 22.40
C ALA A 56 21.82 9.05 23.77
N GLY A 57 21.42 7.79 23.98
CA GLY A 57 20.97 7.29 25.29
C GLY A 57 19.46 7.14 25.43
N LEU A 58 18.68 7.18 24.34
CA LEU A 58 17.26 6.84 24.38
C LEU A 58 17.09 5.40 24.86
N SER A 59 16.19 5.19 25.83
CA SER A 59 15.98 3.85 26.39
C SER A 59 15.45 2.87 25.34
N THR A 60 15.90 1.62 25.46
CA THR A 60 15.49 0.51 24.59
C THR A 60 13.96 0.33 24.48
N PRO A 61 13.14 0.39 25.56
CA PRO A 61 11.69 0.22 25.42
C PRO A 61 11.03 1.33 24.61
N VAL A 62 11.40 2.61 24.84
CA VAL A 62 10.87 3.75 24.07
C VAL A 62 11.33 3.67 22.63
N ALA A 63 12.61 3.36 22.41
CA ALA A 63 13.15 3.21 21.07
C ALA A 63 12.45 2.10 20.27
N SER A 64 12.18 0.95 20.89
CA SER A 64 11.47 -0.17 20.25
C SER A 64 10.02 0.19 19.90
N LYS A 65 9.33 0.93 20.77
CA LYS A 65 7.97 1.40 20.52
C LYS A 65 7.92 2.33 19.31
N LEU A 66 8.86 3.27 19.22
CA LEU A 66 8.97 4.21 18.10
C LEU A 66 9.36 3.51 16.81
N ASP A 67 10.27 2.54 16.86
CA ASP A 67 10.68 1.72 15.71
C ASP A 67 9.49 0.97 15.09
N ALA A 68 8.65 0.35 15.94
CA ALA A 68 7.45 -0.34 15.50
C ALA A 68 6.44 0.62 14.84
N ARG A 69 6.27 1.83 15.39
CA ARG A 69 5.36 2.83 14.80
C ARG A 69 5.85 3.38 13.47
N ILE A 70 7.15 3.66 13.34
CA ILE A 70 7.74 4.09 12.05
C ILE A 70 7.58 2.98 11.02
N SER A 71 7.81 1.72 11.40
CA SER A 71 7.62 0.57 10.52
C SER A 71 6.16 0.38 10.11
N GLN A 72 5.21 0.63 11.01
CA GLN A 72 3.78 0.63 10.67
C GLN A 72 3.41 1.75 9.68
N ALA A 73 3.96 2.95 9.86
CA ALA A 73 3.75 4.07 8.94
C ALA A 73 4.33 3.77 7.55
N GLU A 74 5.55 3.22 7.49
CA GLU A 74 6.19 2.78 6.26
C GLU A 74 5.35 1.71 5.54
N GLN A 75 4.86 0.70 6.27
CA GLN A 75 4.02 -0.34 5.72
C GLN A 75 2.72 0.23 5.13
N LYS A 76 2.09 1.19 5.80
CA LYS A 76 0.90 1.87 5.29
C LYS A 76 1.19 2.64 3.99
N LEU A 77 2.30 3.36 3.93
CA LEU A 77 2.71 4.08 2.72
C LEU A 77 2.96 3.12 1.54
N ILE A 78 3.56 1.96 1.79
CA ILE A 78 3.73 0.92 0.77
C ILE A 78 2.38 0.38 0.32
N GLU A 79 1.44 0.18 1.23
CA GLU A 79 0.09 -0.30 0.89
C GLU A 79 -0.69 0.70 0.04
N ASP A 80 -0.64 1.98 0.39
CA ASP A 80 -1.27 3.06 -0.38
C ASP A 80 -0.65 3.17 -1.78
N LEU A 81 0.69 3.03 -1.88
CA LEU A 81 1.40 3.02 -3.15
C LEU A 81 1.01 1.80 -3.99
N VAL A 82 1.07 0.59 -3.41
CA VAL A 82 0.65 -0.65 -4.08
C VAL A 82 -0.78 -0.54 -4.59
N LYS A 83 -1.70 0.04 -3.81
CA LYS A 83 -3.09 0.23 -4.23
C LYS A 83 -3.21 1.16 -5.43
N THR A 84 -2.48 2.28 -5.42
CA THR A 84 -2.47 3.25 -6.52
C THR A 84 -1.92 2.61 -7.80
N GLU A 85 -0.77 1.97 -7.70
CA GLU A 85 -0.10 1.31 -8.82
C GLU A 85 -0.90 0.10 -9.34
N THR A 86 -1.57 -0.66 -8.46
CA THR A 86 -2.49 -1.74 -8.88
C THR A 86 -3.60 -1.17 -9.75
N LYS A 87 -4.16 -0.02 -9.37
CA LYS A 87 -5.18 0.64 -10.19
C LYS A 87 -4.62 1.03 -11.56
N GLU A 88 -3.44 1.64 -11.60
CA GLU A 88 -2.80 2.04 -12.86
C GLU A 88 -2.52 0.84 -13.77
N VAL A 89 -2.01 -0.27 -13.22
CA VAL A 89 -1.82 -1.53 -13.96
C VAL A 89 -3.13 -2.01 -14.58
N LEU A 90 -4.22 -1.98 -13.81
CA LEU A 90 -5.54 -2.41 -14.30
C LEU A 90 -6.04 -1.51 -15.41
N GLU A 91 -5.89 -0.19 -15.29
CA GLU A 91 -6.28 0.78 -16.33
C GLU A 91 -5.50 0.55 -17.63
N VAL A 92 -4.18 0.37 -17.56
CA VAL A 92 -3.33 0.13 -18.74
C VAL A 92 -3.62 -1.24 -19.37
N SER A 93 -4.04 -2.21 -18.56
CA SER A 93 -4.41 -3.55 -19.03
C SER A 93 -5.85 -3.66 -19.57
N GLY A 94 -6.62 -2.58 -19.59
CA GLY A 94 -8.02 -2.58 -20.07
C GLY A 94 -9.06 -3.02 -19.04
N LEU A 95 -8.67 -3.55 -17.87
CA LEU A 95 -9.60 -3.98 -16.82
C LEU A 95 -10.04 -2.85 -15.86
N GLY A 96 -9.37 -1.70 -15.86
CA GLY A 96 -9.64 -0.63 -14.89
C GLY A 96 -11.09 -0.14 -14.91
N GLN A 97 -11.63 0.11 -16.10
CA GLN A 97 -13.02 0.54 -16.29
C GLN A 97 -14.01 -0.59 -15.96
N VAL A 98 -13.76 -1.80 -16.44
CA VAL A 98 -14.58 -2.99 -16.16
C VAL A 98 -14.74 -3.21 -14.66
N ILE A 99 -13.64 -3.23 -13.91
CA ILE A 99 -13.66 -3.43 -12.46
C ILE A 99 -14.39 -2.30 -11.75
N THR A 100 -14.23 -1.07 -12.23
CA THR A 100 -14.91 0.10 -11.65
C THR A 100 -16.42 0.00 -11.85
N ILE A 101 -16.89 -0.38 -13.03
CA ILE A 101 -18.32 -0.52 -13.31
C ILE A 101 -18.90 -1.72 -12.54
N TRP A 102 -18.23 -2.87 -12.58
CA TRP A 102 -18.63 -4.08 -11.86
C TRP A 102 -18.81 -3.84 -10.35
N ARG A 103 -17.84 -3.18 -9.70
CA ARG A 103 -17.92 -2.88 -8.25
C ARG A 103 -19.00 -1.89 -7.87
N ASN A 104 -19.40 -1.02 -8.79
CA ASN A 104 -20.45 -0.03 -8.57
C ASN A 104 -21.82 -0.50 -9.07
N MET A 105 -21.91 -1.72 -9.60
CA MET A 105 -23.17 -2.28 -10.10
C MET A 105 -24.17 -2.45 -8.94
N PRO A 106 -25.42 -2.00 -9.11
CA PRO A 106 -26.44 -2.20 -8.10
C PRO A 106 -26.77 -3.69 -7.95
N LEU A 107 -26.74 -4.20 -6.72
CA LEU A 107 -27.16 -5.56 -6.35
C LEU A 107 -28.70 -5.64 -6.34
N VAL A 108 -29.30 -5.63 -7.54
CA VAL A 108 -30.76 -5.73 -7.72
C VAL A 108 -31.06 -7.02 -8.47
N GLU A 109 -32.07 -7.77 -8.00
CA GLU A 109 -32.52 -9.01 -8.65
C GLU A 109 -32.89 -8.76 -10.12
N GLY A 110 -32.34 -9.59 -11.01
CA GLY A 110 -32.59 -9.54 -12.45
C GLY A 110 -31.66 -8.61 -13.24
N ILE A 111 -30.80 -7.83 -12.59
CA ILE A 111 -29.74 -7.09 -13.26
C ILE A 111 -28.49 -7.98 -13.33
N THR A 112 -28.07 -8.32 -14.54
CA THR A 112 -26.84 -9.06 -14.81
C THR A 112 -25.73 -8.14 -15.30
N MET A 113 -24.48 -8.58 -15.23
CA MET A 113 -23.34 -7.82 -15.73
C MET A 113 -23.48 -7.50 -17.23
N ALA A 114 -23.87 -8.48 -18.04
CA ALA A 114 -24.08 -8.31 -19.48
C ALA A 114 -25.11 -7.23 -19.86
N SER A 115 -26.03 -6.89 -18.95
CA SER A 115 -27.04 -5.85 -19.16
C SER A 115 -26.53 -4.42 -18.90
N GLN A 116 -25.33 -4.27 -18.32
CA GLN A 116 -24.75 -2.98 -17.96
C GLN A 116 -23.85 -2.43 -19.08
N PRO A 117 -23.97 -1.14 -19.43
CA PRO A 117 -23.04 -0.48 -20.34
C PRO A 117 -21.60 -0.57 -19.82
N GLY A 118 -20.65 -0.97 -20.68
CA GLY A 118 -19.24 -1.18 -20.29
C GLY A 118 -18.95 -2.55 -19.67
N LEU A 119 -19.98 -3.40 -19.51
CA LEU A 119 -19.89 -4.83 -19.17
C LEU A 119 -20.65 -5.69 -20.18
N SER A 120 -21.04 -5.13 -21.33
CA SER A 120 -21.66 -5.90 -22.41
C SER A 120 -20.68 -6.95 -22.95
N LEU A 121 -21.19 -7.94 -23.70
CA LEU A 121 -20.35 -8.98 -24.28
C LEU A 121 -19.18 -8.41 -25.09
N ASP A 122 -19.46 -7.41 -25.95
CA ASP A 122 -18.45 -6.78 -26.81
C ASP A 122 -17.43 -5.98 -26.01
N ASP A 123 -17.87 -5.28 -24.95
CA ASP A 123 -16.99 -4.52 -24.06
C ASP A 123 -16.06 -5.47 -23.28
N MET A 124 -16.61 -6.57 -22.75
CA MET A 124 -15.86 -7.58 -22.01
C MET A 124 -14.88 -8.33 -22.90
N ASP A 125 -15.27 -8.68 -24.12
CA ASP A 125 -14.38 -9.31 -25.10
C ASP A 125 -13.21 -8.41 -25.46
N THR A 126 -13.46 -7.12 -25.67
CA THR A 126 -12.41 -6.13 -25.93
C THR A 126 -11.47 -5.98 -24.73
N ALA A 127 -12.01 -5.77 -23.53
CA ALA A 127 -11.23 -5.60 -22.31
C ALA A 127 -10.39 -6.84 -21.96
N MET A 128 -10.95 -8.04 -22.14
CA MET A 128 -10.22 -9.29 -21.89
C MET A 128 -9.11 -9.53 -22.90
N LYS A 129 -9.31 -9.20 -24.18
CA LYS A 129 -8.24 -9.25 -25.20
C LYS A 129 -7.09 -8.31 -24.88
N GLU A 130 -7.40 -7.08 -24.47
CA GLU A 130 -6.39 -6.11 -24.03
C GLU A 130 -5.64 -6.62 -22.79
N PHE A 131 -6.37 -7.14 -21.80
CA PHE A 131 -5.80 -7.71 -20.59
C PHE A 131 -4.84 -8.86 -20.90
N TYR A 132 -5.28 -9.85 -21.68
CA TYR A 132 -4.45 -11.00 -22.03
C TYR A 132 -3.23 -10.61 -22.87
N THR A 133 -3.35 -9.61 -23.73
CA THR A 133 -2.20 -9.05 -24.46
C THR A 133 -1.20 -8.43 -23.51
N SER A 134 -1.67 -7.73 -22.47
CA SER A 134 -0.81 -7.13 -21.45
C SER A 134 -0.08 -8.17 -20.59
N LEU A 135 -0.62 -9.38 -20.41
CA LEU A 135 0.02 -10.44 -19.60
C LEU A 135 1.41 -10.86 -20.12
N TYR A 136 1.65 -10.73 -21.43
CA TYR A 136 2.94 -11.08 -22.02
C TYR A 136 4.02 -10.01 -21.80
N SER A 137 3.62 -8.79 -21.45
CA SER A 137 4.50 -7.70 -21.08
C SER A 137 3.81 -6.83 -20.03
N PRO A 138 3.65 -7.35 -18.80
CA PRO A 138 2.80 -6.70 -17.81
C PRO A 138 3.38 -5.34 -17.44
N PRO A 139 2.55 -4.28 -17.30
CA PRO A 139 3.02 -2.93 -17.00
C PRO A 139 3.43 -2.81 -15.53
N ILE A 140 4.35 -3.65 -15.06
CA ILE A 140 4.77 -3.68 -13.66
C ILE A 140 5.61 -2.43 -13.36
N PRO A 141 5.23 -1.64 -12.35
CA PRO A 141 5.98 -0.45 -11.99
C PRO A 141 7.40 -0.80 -11.51
N SER A 142 8.37 0.02 -11.92
CA SER A 142 9.78 -0.15 -11.56
C SER A 142 10.09 0.24 -10.11
N PHE A 143 9.22 1.04 -9.49
CA PHE A 143 9.35 1.54 -8.11
C PHE A 143 10.70 2.18 -7.81
N GLU A 144 11.24 3.00 -8.73
CA GLU A 144 12.55 3.65 -8.54
C GLU A 144 12.64 4.47 -7.25
N ASN A 145 11.51 4.99 -6.76
CA ASN A 145 11.41 5.75 -5.52
C ASN A 145 11.58 4.89 -4.25
N ILE A 146 11.50 3.56 -4.35
CA ILE A 146 11.74 2.65 -3.23
C ILE A 146 13.20 2.18 -3.28
N LYS A 147 14.04 2.74 -2.42
CA LYS A 147 15.48 2.40 -2.38
C LYS A 147 15.73 0.93 -1.98
N ASP A 148 14.91 0.40 -1.06
CA ASP A 148 15.06 -0.97 -0.57
C ASP A 148 14.62 -2.00 -1.64
N PRO A 149 15.54 -2.85 -2.13
CA PRO A 149 15.22 -3.86 -3.14
C PRO A 149 14.25 -4.95 -2.65
N VAL A 150 14.25 -5.26 -1.35
CA VAL A 150 13.34 -6.24 -0.75
C VAL A 150 11.92 -5.68 -0.75
N LEU A 151 11.75 -4.42 -0.33
CA LEU A 151 10.45 -3.75 -0.36
C LEU A 151 9.92 -3.58 -1.80
N ARG A 152 10.79 -3.27 -2.76
CA ARG A 152 10.42 -3.27 -4.19
C ARG A 152 9.90 -4.60 -4.68
N LYS A 153 10.58 -5.69 -4.33
CA LYS A 153 10.15 -7.05 -4.71
C LYS A 153 8.79 -7.37 -4.06
N LEU A 154 8.63 -7.05 -2.77
CA LEU A 154 7.38 -7.27 -2.05
C LEU A 154 6.23 -6.47 -2.65
N ALA A 155 6.42 -5.19 -2.95
CA ALA A 155 5.41 -4.33 -3.56
C ALA A 155 4.97 -4.86 -4.94
N ARG A 156 5.92 -5.23 -5.80
CA ARG A 156 5.61 -5.85 -7.11
C ARG A 156 4.81 -7.13 -6.98
N ASN A 157 5.23 -8.02 -6.08
CA ASN A 157 4.50 -9.27 -5.82
C ASN A 157 3.09 -9.00 -5.30
N LYS A 158 2.91 -7.97 -4.46
CA LYS A 158 1.60 -7.59 -3.92
C LYS A 158 0.69 -7.01 -5.01
N ILE A 159 1.21 -6.20 -5.94
CA ILE A 159 0.46 -5.74 -7.12
C ILE A 159 -0.01 -6.94 -7.94
N ALA A 160 0.92 -7.82 -8.33
CA ALA A 160 0.60 -8.99 -9.14
C ALA A 160 -0.48 -9.85 -8.47
N SER A 161 -0.33 -10.10 -7.16
CA SER A 161 -1.34 -10.82 -6.37
C SER A 161 -2.69 -10.10 -6.36
N ASN A 162 -2.73 -8.78 -6.20
CA ASN A 162 -3.98 -8.03 -6.20
C ASN A 162 -4.68 -8.08 -7.56
N VAL A 163 -3.93 -7.94 -8.66
CA VAL A 163 -4.48 -8.04 -10.03
C VAL A 163 -5.07 -9.42 -10.26
N VAL A 164 -4.34 -10.48 -9.88
CA VAL A 164 -4.83 -11.86 -9.99
C VAL A 164 -6.09 -12.08 -9.15
N SER A 165 -6.11 -11.61 -7.89
CA SER A 165 -7.29 -11.75 -7.03
C SER A 165 -8.51 -11.00 -7.59
N LEU A 166 -8.32 -9.81 -8.15
CA LEU A 166 -9.40 -9.06 -8.79
C LEU A 166 -9.93 -9.76 -10.04
N TYR A 167 -9.03 -10.34 -10.83
CA TYR A 167 -9.42 -11.13 -11.98
C TYR A 167 -10.18 -12.40 -11.57
N GLU A 168 -9.75 -13.08 -10.50
CA GLU A 168 -10.42 -14.25 -9.93
C GLU A 168 -11.84 -13.90 -9.46
N GLU A 169 -12.01 -12.83 -8.67
CA GLU A 169 -13.33 -12.35 -8.24
C GLU A 169 -14.23 -12.01 -9.44
N LEU A 170 -13.68 -11.33 -10.45
CA LEU A 170 -14.41 -10.96 -11.66
C LEU A 170 -14.80 -12.20 -12.49
N TYR A 171 -13.89 -13.17 -12.62
CA TYR A 171 -14.10 -14.42 -13.33
C TYR A 171 -15.23 -15.24 -12.69
N ASP A 172 -15.23 -15.33 -11.36
CA ASP A 172 -16.28 -16.03 -10.61
C ASP A 172 -17.64 -15.36 -10.83
N ASP A 173 -17.71 -14.03 -10.78
CA ASP A 173 -18.97 -13.31 -11.01
C ASP A 173 -19.45 -13.44 -12.47
N ILE A 174 -18.56 -13.39 -13.46
CA ILE A 174 -18.89 -13.59 -14.89
C ILE A 174 -19.44 -14.99 -15.14
N THR A 175 -18.83 -16.01 -14.54
CA THR A 175 -19.23 -17.42 -14.73
C THR A 175 -20.45 -17.83 -13.89
N SER A 176 -20.84 -16.98 -12.93
CA SER A 176 -22.05 -17.15 -12.13
C SER A 176 -23.31 -16.66 -12.84
N GLU A 177 -24.46 -16.86 -12.19
CA GLU A 177 -25.76 -16.30 -12.62
C GLU A 177 -25.76 -14.76 -12.71
N LYS A 178 -24.82 -14.08 -12.03
CA LYS A 178 -24.70 -12.62 -12.11
C LYS A 178 -24.13 -12.14 -13.44
N GLY A 179 -23.32 -12.96 -14.12
CA GLY A 179 -22.69 -12.58 -15.38
C GLY A 179 -23.72 -12.34 -16.47
N GLY A 180 -24.62 -13.30 -16.68
CA GLY A 180 -25.69 -13.20 -17.67
C GLY A 180 -25.20 -13.18 -19.12
N TYR A 181 -24.01 -13.72 -19.40
CA TYR A 181 -23.46 -13.86 -20.74
C TYR A 181 -23.88 -15.20 -21.35
N ASP A 182 -24.37 -15.16 -22.60
CA ASP A 182 -24.76 -16.37 -23.33
C ASP A 182 -23.55 -17.16 -23.86
N ASP A 183 -22.43 -16.47 -24.09
CA ASP A 183 -21.17 -17.05 -24.53
C ASP A 183 -20.01 -16.52 -23.66
N LEU A 184 -19.17 -17.44 -23.19
CA LEU A 184 -17.99 -17.16 -22.37
C LEU A 184 -16.68 -17.34 -23.15
N GLY A 185 -16.74 -17.47 -24.48
CA GLY A 185 -15.57 -17.65 -25.34
C GLY A 185 -14.52 -16.53 -25.24
N PHE A 186 -14.89 -15.37 -24.72
CA PHE A 186 -13.97 -14.27 -24.43
C PHE A 186 -13.07 -14.52 -23.21
N LEU A 187 -13.40 -15.49 -22.35
CA LEU A 187 -12.56 -15.95 -21.25
C LEU A 187 -11.46 -16.89 -21.76
N GLY A 188 -10.42 -16.31 -22.37
CA GLY A 188 -9.30 -17.07 -22.93
C GLY A 188 -8.36 -17.71 -21.89
N HIS A 189 -8.38 -17.25 -20.64
CA HIS A 189 -7.55 -17.78 -19.56
C HIS A 189 -8.36 -18.03 -18.29
N THR A 190 -7.92 -18.98 -17.49
CA THR A 190 -8.41 -19.23 -16.13
C THR A 190 -7.59 -18.43 -15.11
N PRO A 191 -8.10 -18.17 -13.88
CA PRO A 191 -7.33 -17.49 -12.85
C PRO A 191 -5.96 -18.12 -12.55
N ASP A 192 -5.86 -19.46 -12.56
CA ASP A 192 -4.60 -20.18 -12.38
C ASP A 192 -3.59 -19.92 -13.52
N GLN A 193 -4.08 -19.81 -14.76
CA GLN A 193 -3.23 -19.45 -15.90
C GLN A 193 -2.74 -18.01 -15.81
N VAL A 194 -3.63 -17.06 -15.48
CA VAL A 194 -3.27 -15.65 -15.27
C VAL A 194 -2.23 -15.51 -14.16
N LYS A 195 -2.43 -16.22 -13.04
CA LYS A 195 -1.46 -16.28 -11.93
C LYS A 195 -0.10 -16.80 -12.37
N THR A 196 -0.07 -17.83 -13.20
CA THR A 196 1.18 -18.40 -13.73
C THR A 196 1.89 -17.40 -14.65
N LEU A 197 1.16 -16.70 -15.51
CA LEU A 197 1.71 -15.70 -16.43
C LEU A 197 2.22 -14.44 -15.71
N PHE A 198 1.58 -14.03 -14.61
CA PHE A 198 2.03 -12.91 -13.78
C PHE A 198 3.20 -13.25 -12.85
N ALA A 199 3.39 -14.53 -12.53
CA ALA A 199 4.46 -15.00 -11.64
C ALA A 199 5.76 -15.38 -12.38
N ALA A 200 5.71 -15.48 -13.71
CA ALA A 200 6.85 -15.72 -14.58
C ALA A 200 7.73 -14.47 -14.73
#